data_AF-A0A3C1CNU0-F1
#
_entry.id   AF-A0A3C1CNU0-F1
#
_cell.length_a   1.000
_cell.length_b   1.000
_cell.length_c   1.000
_cell.angle_alpha   90.00
_cell.angle_beta   90.00
_cell.angle_gamma   90.00
#
_symmetry.space_group_name_H-M   'P 1'
#
loop_
_entity.id
_entity.type
_entity.pdbx_description
1 polymer ?
#
loop_
_entity_poly.entity_id
_entity_poly.type
_entity_poly.pdbx_seq_one_letter_code
_entity_poly.pdbx_strand_id
1 'polypeptide(L)'
;FQQSNIVDKRITPRWINYERVDTVLGSFVTVVAATLLVVTAAYAFSGTHLAGHFTDAGGVARGLDRYLGNASGTLFALILLNASIIGAASVTLATSYAFGDMFGIRHSLHRRLRDAKVFYLSFAGIVGVAAGIVLIPHAPLGLITTAVQALAGILLPSATVFLLLLCNDRAVLGPWVNRPWLNAVATVIVSTLLVLSLILMTTTVFPHVDVAVLLVVLGSALVVGLAVAGVLYGRALRDRPLPAVHAERRETWMMPPSVLLDRPPASRARTVTLYAMYVYLAMGVLMLLVKALQLGLHK
;
A
#
# COMPACT_ATOMS: atom_id res chain seq x y z
N PHE A 1 5.60 7.04 4.38
CA PHE A 1 5.23 7.31 5.79
C PHE A 1 6.15 6.61 6.78
N GLN A 2 6.15 5.28 6.88
CA GLN A 2 6.95 4.55 7.89
C GLN A 2 8.44 4.93 7.88
N GLN A 3 9.08 4.93 6.70
CA GLN A 3 10.47 5.37 6.55
C GLN A 3 10.70 6.80 7.07
N SER A 4 9.90 7.76 6.61
CA SER A 4 10.03 9.17 7.00
C SER A 4 9.76 9.37 8.49
N ASN A 5 8.82 8.62 9.08
CA ASN A 5 8.48 8.67 10.51
C ASN A 5 9.67 8.20 11.39
N ILE A 6 10.30 7.08 11.01
CA ILE A 6 11.50 6.56 11.69
C ILE A 6 12.64 7.59 11.66
N VAL A 7 12.83 8.25 10.51
CA VAL A 7 13.84 9.32 10.35
C VAL A 7 13.52 10.53 11.23
N ASP A 8 12.27 10.99 11.26
CA ASP A 8 11.86 12.15 12.07
C ASP A 8 11.94 11.84 13.59
N LYS A 9 11.60 10.62 14.01
CA LYS A 9 11.80 10.11 15.38
C LYS A 9 13.28 9.86 15.74
N ARG A 10 14.21 9.95 14.78
CA ARG A 10 15.65 9.72 14.94
C ARG A 10 15.99 8.35 15.53
N ILE A 11 15.24 7.33 15.12
CA ILE A 11 15.43 5.98 15.64
C ILE A 11 16.72 5.39 15.06
N THR A 12 17.53 4.81 15.94
CA THR A 12 18.82 4.19 15.58
C THR A 12 18.65 2.69 15.36
N PRO A 13 19.53 2.03 14.57
CA PRO A 13 19.39 0.61 14.22
C PRO A 13 19.27 -0.34 15.42
N ARG A 14 19.80 0.02 16.59
CA ARG A 14 19.61 -0.72 17.86
C ARG A 14 18.14 -0.97 18.23
N TRP A 15 17.23 -0.07 17.84
CA TRP A 15 15.81 -0.15 18.20
C TRP A 15 14.95 -0.86 17.13
N ILE A 16 15.56 -1.37 16.06
CA ILE A 16 14.82 -1.94 14.93
C ILE A 16 13.91 -3.12 15.31
N ASN A 17 14.27 -3.89 16.33
CA ASN A 17 13.42 -4.98 16.81
C ASN A 17 12.16 -4.45 17.52
N TYR A 18 12.25 -3.33 18.25
CA TYR A 18 11.09 -2.68 18.85
C TYR A 18 10.16 -2.11 17.77
N GLU A 19 10.72 -1.47 16.74
CA GLU A 19 9.93 -0.98 15.60
C GLU A 19 9.25 -2.10 14.81
N ARG A 20 9.88 -3.28 14.71
CA ARG A 20 9.23 -4.47 14.14
C ARG A 20 8.05 -4.92 14.97
N VAL A 21 8.18 -4.97 16.29
CA VAL A 21 7.08 -5.34 17.19
C VAL A 21 5.95 -4.32 17.11
N ASP A 22 6.27 -3.02 17.11
CA ASP A 22 5.30 -1.94 16.94
C ASP A 22 4.52 -2.09 15.62
N THR A 23 5.24 -2.31 14.52
CA THR A 23 4.64 -2.51 13.19
C THR A 23 3.75 -3.76 13.15
N VAL A 24 4.18 -4.87 13.75
CA VAL A 24 3.41 -6.12 13.80
C VAL A 24 2.15 -5.94 14.64
N LEU A 25 2.26 -5.34 15.82
CA LEU A 25 1.13 -5.10 16.70
C LEU A 25 0.11 -4.16 16.03
N GLY A 26 0.58 -3.06 15.44
CA GLY A 26 -0.27 -2.14 14.69
C GLY A 26 -0.98 -2.80 13.50
N SER A 27 -0.26 -3.65 12.75
CA SER A 27 -0.84 -4.42 11.63
C SER A 27 -1.90 -5.41 12.12
N PHE A 28 -1.64 -6.12 13.22
CA PHE A 28 -2.58 -7.07 13.81
C PHE A 28 -3.88 -6.38 14.24
N VAL A 29 -3.78 -5.29 15.00
CA VAL A 29 -4.95 -4.50 15.43
C VAL A 29 -5.75 -4.00 14.22
N THR A 30 -5.07 -3.53 13.18
CA THR A 30 -5.71 -3.03 11.96
C THR A 30 -6.48 -4.14 11.24
N VAL A 31 -5.89 -5.33 11.09
CA VAL A 31 -6.54 -6.47 10.42
C VAL A 31 -7.74 -6.97 11.23
N VAL A 32 -7.63 -7.03 12.56
CA VAL A 32 -8.75 -7.41 13.43
C VAL A 32 -9.89 -6.41 13.29
N ALA A 33 -9.60 -5.11 13.38
CA ALA A 33 -10.62 -4.06 13.24
C ALA A 33 -11.30 -4.10 11.87
N ALA A 34 -10.53 -4.26 10.78
CA ALA A 34 -11.07 -4.40 9.43
C ALA A 34 -11.97 -5.64 9.31
N THR A 35 -11.56 -6.77 9.90
CA THR A 35 -12.35 -8.00 9.90
C THR A 35 -13.67 -7.81 10.64
N LEU A 36 -13.67 -7.16 11.81
CA LEU A 36 -14.88 -6.86 12.56
C LEU A 36 -15.86 -5.98 11.78
N LEU A 37 -15.36 -4.97 11.06
CA LEU A 37 -16.20 -4.13 10.20
C LEU A 37 -16.81 -4.92 9.05
N VAL A 38 -16.04 -5.78 8.38
CA VAL A 38 -16.54 -6.65 7.30
C VAL A 38 -17.59 -7.62 7.81
N VAL A 39 -17.34 -8.29 8.94
CA VAL A 39 -18.30 -9.22 9.56
C VAL A 39 -19.57 -8.51 9.98
N THR A 40 -19.46 -7.31 10.57
CA THR A 40 -20.63 -6.51 10.99
C THR A 40 -21.48 -6.11 9.78
N ALA A 41 -20.85 -5.62 8.71
CA ALA A 41 -21.55 -5.26 7.48
C ALA A 41 -22.19 -6.49 6.80
N ALA A 42 -21.49 -7.62 6.76
CA ALA A 42 -22.02 -8.87 6.22
C ALA A 42 -23.23 -9.35 7.03
N TYR A 43 -23.14 -9.35 8.36
CA TYR A 43 -24.25 -9.72 9.23
C TYR A 43 -25.45 -8.78 9.07
N ALA A 44 -25.21 -7.46 9.04
CA ALA A 44 -26.28 -6.46 8.92
C ALA A 44 -27.02 -6.50 7.58
N PHE A 45 -26.29 -6.76 6.49
CA PHE A 45 -26.82 -6.55 5.13
C PHE A 45 -27.03 -7.85 4.36
N SER A 46 -26.52 -9.00 4.81
CA SER A 46 -26.78 -10.28 4.15
C SER A 46 -28.28 -10.55 4.02
N GLY A 47 -28.72 -10.94 2.81
CA GLY A 47 -30.13 -11.18 2.51
C GLY A 47 -30.99 -9.92 2.36
N THR A 48 -30.42 -8.72 2.47
CA THR A 48 -31.12 -7.45 2.24
C THR A 48 -30.81 -6.89 0.85
N HIS A 49 -31.62 -5.93 0.38
CA HIS A 49 -31.37 -5.20 -0.87
C HIS A 49 -30.10 -4.34 -0.85
N LEU A 50 -29.47 -4.14 0.33
CA LEU A 50 -28.21 -3.40 0.46
C LEU A 50 -26.99 -4.29 0.20
N ALA A 51 -27.14 -5.62 0.17
CA ALA A 51 -26.03 -6.54 -0.08
C ALA A 51 -25.40 -6.27 -1.46
N GLY A 52 -24.10 -5.95 -1.48
CA GLY A 52 -23.37 -5.67 -2.73
C GLY A 52 -23.64 -4.30 -3.36
N HIS A 53 -24.52 -3.48 -2.77
CA HIS A 53 -24.91 -2.17 -3.29
C HIS A 53 -24.34 -1.03 -2.44
N PHE A 54 -23.01 -0.93 -2.39
CA PHE A 54 -22.33 0.16 -1.67
C PHE A 54 -22.56 1.51 -2.36
N THR A 55 -23.07 2.49 -1.62
CA THR A 55 -23.35 3.85 -2.13
C THR A 55 -22.35 4.86 -1.60
N ASP A 56 -22.28 5.02 -0.28
CA ASP A 56 -21.29 5.81 0.45
C ASP A 56 -21.32 5.43 1.93
N ALA A 57 -20.46 6.08 2.73
CA ALA A 57 -20.40 5.81 4.16
C ALA A 57 -21.66 6.24 4.94
N GLY A 58 -22.39 7.25 4.46
CA GLY A 58 -23.66 7.67 5.06
C GLY A 58 -24.79 6.66 4.82
N GLY A 59 -24.81 6.04 3.64
CA GLY A 59 -25.67 4.91 3.30
C GLY A 59 -25.42 3.70 4.20
N VAL A 60 -24.14 3.37 4.44
CA VAL A 60 -23.78 2.32 5.39
C VAL A 60 -24.24 2.66 6.81
N ALA A 61 -24.01 3.88 7.29
CA ALA A 61 -24.45 4.31 8.62
C ALA A 61 -25.97 4.19 8.80
N ARG A 62 -26.75 4.67 7.82
CA ARG A 62 -28.23 4.55 7.81
C ARG A 62 -28.70 3.11 7.68
N GLY A 63 -27.98 2.27 6.93
CA GLY A 63 -28.24 0.85 6.85
C GLY A 63 -28.07 0.18 8.22
N LEU A 64 -26.95 0.43 8.90
CA LEU A 64 -26.69 -0.11 10.23
C LEU A 64 -27.73 0.37 11.25
N ASP A 65 -28.12 1.65 11.20
CA ASP A 65 -29.22 2.23 11.99
C ASP A 65 -30.52 1.45 11.79
N ARG A 66 -30.88 1.16 10.53
CA ARG A 66 -32.12 0.47 10.19
C ARG A 66 -32.15 -1.02 10.58
N TYR A 67 -31.06 -1.75 10.37
CA TYR A 67 -31.02 -3.21 10.51
C TYR A 67 -30.46 -3.71 11.85
N LEU A 68 -29.61 -2.91 12.51
CA LEU A 68 -29.00 -3.26 13.81
C LEU A 68 -29.36 -2.26 14.93
N GLY A 69 -30.23 -1.29 14.64
CA GLY A 69 -30.71 -0.29 15.59
C GLY A 69 -29.84 0.96 15.67
N ASN A 70 -30.43 2.03 16.22
CA ASN A 70 -29.88 3.38 16.10
C ASN A 70 -28.49 3.57 16.73
N ALA A 71 -28.20 2.82 17.79
CA ALA A 71 -26.89 2.84 18.43
C ALA A 71 -25.78 2.38 17.47
N SER A 72 -26.07 1.41 16.59
CA SER A 72 -25.10 0.83 15.65
C SER A 72 -24.70 1.80 14.55
N GLY A 73 -25.68 2.52 13.96
CA GLY A 73 -25.41 3.57 12.98
C GLY A 73 -24.62 4.74 13.57
N THR A 74 -24.97 5.15 14.79
CA THR A 74 -24.26 6.22 15.52
C THR A 74 -22.83 5.82 15.85
N LEU A 75 -22.62 4.59 16.36
CA LEU A 75 -21.29 4.08 16.68
C LEU A 75 -20.41 3.98 15.44
N PHE A 76 -20.96 3.50 14.32
CA PHE A 76 -20.24 3.45 13.04
C PHE A 76 -19.83 4.85 12.58
N ALA A 77 -20.72 5.84 12.65
CA ALA A 77 -20.40 7.22 12.29
C ALA A 77 -19.28 7.80 13.17
N LEU A 78 -19.30 7.53 14.49
CA LEU A 78 -18.24 7.95 15.42
C LEU A 78 -16.90 7.28 15.11
N ILE A 79 -16.90 5.97 14.86
CA ILE A 79 -15.69 5.23 14.48
C ILE A 79 -15.13 5.78 13.17
N LEU A 80 -15.98 5.97 12.17
CA LEU A 80 -15.59 6.49 10.87
C LEU A 80 -15.03 7.92 10.96
N LEU A 81 -15.64 8.79 11.77
CA LEU A 81 -15.15 10.15 11.99
C LEU A 81 -13.72 10.14 12.56
N ASN A 82 -13.51 9.36 13.64
CA ASN A 82 -12.19 9.23 14.26
C ASN A 82 -11.16 8.64 13.29
N ALA A 83 -11.52 7.57 12.58
CA ALA A 83 -10.64 6.93 11.59
C ALA A 83 -10.29 7.90 10.44
N SER A 84 -11.26 8.71 9.99
CA SER A 84 -11.06 9.67 8.91
C SER A 84 -10.12 10.80 9.32
N ILE A 85 -10.21 11.30 10.56
CA ILE A 85 -9.30 12.35 11.07
C ILE A 85 -7.86 11.81 11.12
N ILE A 86 -7.66 10.61 11.68
CA ILE A 86 -6.33 9.98 11.76
C ILE A 86 -5.78 9.70 10.36
N GLY A 87 -6.62 9.17 9.46
CA GLY A 87 -6.26 8.89 8.07
C GLY A 87 -5.89 10.15 7.29
N ALA A 88 -6.70 11.20 7.39
CA ALA A 88 -6.44 12.48 6.74
C ALA A 88 -5.11 13.08 7.20
N ALA A 89 -4.84 13.09 8.51
CA ALA A 89 -3.57 13.56 9.06
C ALA A 89 -2.38 12.71 8.56
N SER A 90 -2.50 11.38 8.60
CA SER A 90 -1.42 10.48 8.15
C SER A 90 -1.08 10.65 6.67
N VAL A 91 -2.10 10.70 5.80
CA VAL A 91 -1.91 10.82 4.34
C VAL A 91 -1.37 12.20 3.96
N THR A 92 -1.91 13.27 4.54
CA THR A 92 -1.43 14.64 4.27
C THR A 92 0.00 14.83 4.73
N LEU A 93 0.36 14.35 5.92
CA LEU A 93 1.73 14.37 6.41
C LEU A 93 2.67 13.53 5.51
N ALA A 94 2.30 12.30 5.19
CA ALA A 94 3.09 11.45 4.30
C ALA A 94 3.36 12.12 2.95
N THR A 95 2.34 12.78 2.40
CA THR A 95 2.42 13.48 1.11
C THR A 95 3.32 14.71 1.23
N SER A 96 3.14 15.52 2.27
CA SER A 96 4.00 16.69 2.52
C SER A 96 5.48 16.30 2.74
N TYR A 97 5.76 15.17 3.39
CA TYR A 97 7.12 14.63 3.48
C TYR A 97 7.66 14.23 2.11
N ALA A 98 6.87 13.52 1.29
CA ALA A 98 7.30 13.09 -0.04
C ALA A 98 7.58 14.27 -0.98
N PHE A 99 6.70 15.29 -0.99
CA PHE A 99 6.94 16.55 -1.67
C PHE A 99 8.24 17.18 -1.18
N GLY A 100 8.43 17.19 0.12
CA GLY A 100 9.64 17.72 0.70
C GLY A 100 10.91 17.02 0.21
N ASP A 101 10.95 15.71 0.31
CA ASP A 101 12.09 14.91 -0.13
C ASP A 101 12.38 15.10 -1.63
N MET A 102 11.36 15.25 -2.47
CA MET A 102 11.51 15.49 -3.92
C MET A 102 12.11 16.86 -4.24
N PHE A 103 11.75 17.90 -3.49
CA PHE A 103 12.25 19.26 -3.72
C PHE A 103 13.56 19.57 -2.97
N GLY A 104 14.12 18.61 -2.22
CA GLY A 104 15.40 18.78 -1.51
C GLY A 104 15.40 19.88 -0.42
N ILE A 105 14.22 20.35 -0.04
CA ILE A 105 14.04 21.35 1.02
C ILE A 105 14.26 20.62 2.38
N ARG A 106 14.43 21.35 3.49
CA ARG A 106 14.57 20.72 4.82
C ARG A 106 13.20 20.59 5.50
N HIS A 107 12.73 19.38 5.79
CA HIS A 107 11.38 19.09 6.29
C HIS A 107 11.42 18.45 7.68
N SER A 108 10.57 18.90 8.59
CA SER A 108 10.26 18.18 9.83
C SER A 108 9.01 18.78 10.45
N LEU A 109 8.18 17.94 11.07
CA LEU A 109 7.00 18.34 11.85
C LEU A 109 7.36 19.25 13.03
N HIS A 110 8.62 19.14 13.49
CA HIS A 110 9.14 19.82 14.65
C HIS A 110 9.67 21.24 14.36
N ARG A 111 9.58 21.70 13.11
CA ARG A 111 10.06 23.03 12.73
C ARG A 111 8.96 24.07 12.80
N ARG A 112 9.34 25.29 13.20
CA ARG A 112 8.43 26.43 13.27
C ARG A 112 7.85 26.72 11.87
N LEU A 113 6.58 27.13 11.84
CA LEU A 113 5.82 27.51 10.64
C LEU A 113 6.58 28.49 9.71
N ARG A 114 7.47 29.33 10.25
CA ARG A 114 8.30 30.26 9.47
C ARG A 114 9.39 29.59 8.62
N ASP A 115 9.90 28.43 9.02
CA ASP A 115 11.06 27.77 8.40
C ASP A 115 10.65 26.65 7.41
N ALA A 116 9.38 26.24 7.40
CA ALA A 116 8.87 25.15 6.57
C ALA A 116 7.59 25.54 5.81
N LYS A 117 7.53 26.78 5.27
CA LYS A 117 6.33 27.33 4.60
C LYS A 117 5.78 26.44 3.49
N VAL A 118 6.64 25.83 2.68
CA VAL A 118 6.23 24.94 1.57
C VAL A 118 5.59 23.65 2.08
N PHE A 119 6.07 23.11 3.20
CA PHE A 119 5.47 21.93 3.84
C PHE A 119 4.05 22.23 4.34
N TYR A 120 3.86 23.34 5.05
CA TYR A 120 2.54 23.71 5.57
C TYR A 120 1.58 24.17 4.46
N LEU A 121 2.09 24.81 3.41
CA LEU A 121 1.26 25.24 2.27
C LEU A 121 0.81 24.04 1.42
N SER A 122 1.69 23.07 1.17
CA SER A 122 1.30 21.81 0.53
C SER A 122 0.28 21.03 1.36
N PHE A 123 0.49 20.95 2.68
CA PHE A 123 -0.47 20.35 3.60
C PHE A 123 -1.84 21.03 3.52
N ALA A 124 -1.90 22.36 3.69
CA ALA A 124 -3.14 23.12 3.65
C ALA A 124 -3.82 23.04 2.27
N GLY A 125 -3.04 23.05 1.19
CA GLY A 125 -3.54 22.90 -0.17
C GLY A 125 -4.21 21.55 -0.41
N ILE A 126 -3.56 20.45 0.00
CA ILE A 126 -4.14 19.09 -0.12
C ILE A 126 -5.43 18.98 0.69
N VAL A 127 -5.45 19.48 1.92
CA VAL A 127 -6.65 19.49 2.77
C VAL A 127 -7.77 20.32 2.14
N GLY A 128 -7.45 21.51 1.62
CA GLY A 128 -8.42 22.38 0.96
C GLY A 128 -9.03 21.75 -0.30
N VAL A 129 -8.21 21.10 -1.14
CA VAL A 129 -8.69 20.37 -2.33
C VAL A 129 -9.58 19.20 -1.94
N ALA A 130 -9.17 18.41 -0.94
CA ALA A 130 -9.97 17.28 -0.46
C ALA A 130 -11.32 17.74 0.10
N ALA A 131 -11.33 18.79 0.93
CA ALA A 131 -12.55 19.40 1.45
C ALA A 131 -13.45 19.93 0.32
N GLY A 132 -12.85 20.61 -0.68
CA GLY A 132 -13.56 21.09 -1.86
C GLY A 132 -14.27 19.97 -2.61
N ILE A 133 -13.60 18.84 -2.87
CA ILE A 133 -14.19 17.69 -3.56
C ILE A 133 -15.37 17.10 -2.76
N VAL A 134 -15.23 16.99 -1.43
CA VAL A 134 -16.28 16.40 -0.56
C VAL A 134 -17.50 17.30 -0.44
N LEU A 135 -17.32 18.62 -0.48
CA LEU A 135 -18.41 19.60 -0.39
C LEU A 135 -19.20 19.78 -1.69
N ILE A 136 -18.77 19.19 -2.81
CA ILE A 136 -19.53 19.22 -4.06
C ILE A 136 -20.86 18.46 -3.84
N PRO A 137 -22.01 19.13 -3.98
CA PRO A 137 -23.30 18.48 -3.80
C PRO A 137 -23.48 17.38 -4.85
N HIS A 138 -24.02 16.23 -4.43
CA HIS A 138 -24.25 15.04 -5.27
C HIS A 138 -22.96 14.43 -5.88
N ALA A 139 -21.79 14.73 -5.32
CA ALA A 139 -20.57 14.02 -5.67
C ALA A 139 -20.73 12.51 -5.39
N PRO A 140 -20.33 11.62 -6.31
CA PRO A 140 -20.47 10.18 -6.11
C PRO A 140 -19.36 9.66 -5.18
N LEU A 141 -19.47 9.97 -3.89
CA LEU A 141 -18.42 9.69 -2.90
C LEU A 141 -18.03 8.21 -2.85
N GLY A 142 -18.98 7.27 -2.96
CA GLY A 142 -18.63 5.85 -3.01
C GLY A 142 -17.88 5.43 -4.27
N LEU A 143 -18.18 6.02 -5.43
CA LEU A 143 -17.39 5.78 -6.64
C LEU A 143 -15.96 6.31 -6.47
N ILE A 144 -15.81 7.50 -5.88
CA ILE A 144 -14.49 8.08 -5.60
C ILE A 144 -13.72 7.17 -4.62
N THR A 145 -14.35 6.75 -3.52
CA THR A 145 -13.71 5.87 -2.52
C THR A 145 -13.30 4.54 -3.12
N THR A 146 -14.18 3.89 -3.87
CA THR A 146 -13.87 2.59 -4.52
C THR A 146 -12.80 2.72 -5.59
N ALA A 147 -12.81 3.80 -6.38
CA ALA A 147 -11.77 4.08 -7.37
C ALA A 147 -10.39 4.30 -6.72
N VAL A 148 -10.32 5.05 -5.62
CA VAL A 148 -9.07 5.24 -4.86
C VAL A 148 -8.56 3.92 -4.30
N GLN A 149 -9.45 3.05 -3.81
CA GLN A 149 -9.05 1.71 -3.34
C GLN A 149 -8.55 0.82 -4.47
N ALA A 150 -9.19 0.86 -5.64
CA ALA A 150 -8.72 0.14 -6.83
C ALA A 150 -7.33 0.65 -7.26
N LEU A 151 -7.13 1.97 -7.27
CA LEU A 151 -5.82 2.58 -7.56
C LEU A 151 -4.77 2.13 -6.55
N ALA A 152 -5.08 2.15 -5.25
CA ALA A 152 -4.17 1.66 -4.22
C ALA A 152 -3.81 0.18 -4.46
N GLY A 153 -4.79 -0.66 -4.81
CA GLY A 153 -4.60 -2.07 -5.18
C GLY A 153 -3.62 -2.27 -6.34
N ILE A 154 -3.69 -1.40 -7.36
CA ILE A 154 -2.77 -1.45 -8.52
C ILE A 154 -1.37 -0.94 -8.16
N LEU A 155 -1.25 0.08 -7.30
CA LEU A 155 0.03 0.65 -6.93
C LEU A 155 0.81 -0.25 -5.94
N LEU A 156 0.12 -1.01 -5.09
CA LEU A 156 0.71 -1.84 -4.05
C LEU A 156 1.80 -2.82 -4.52
N PRO A 157 1.58 -3.66 -5.56
CA PRO A 157 2.62 -4.56 -6.05
C PRO A 157 3.89 -3.83 -6.46
N SER A 158 3.76 -2.71 -7.17
CA SER A 158 4.91 -1.95 -7.66
C SER A 158 5.75 -1.37 -6.51
N ALA A 159 5.11 -0.72 -5.53
CA ALA A 159 5.77 -0.18 -4.36
C ALA A 159 6.47 -1.30 -3.56
N THR A 160 5.83 -2.46 -3.44
CA THR A 160 6.38 -3.62 -2.75
C THR A 160 7.59 -4.20 -3.48
N VAL A 161 7.58 -4.26 -4.82
CA VAL A 161 8.74 -4.68 -5.62
C VAL A 161 9.92 -3.75 -5.42
N PHE A 162 9.71 -2.43 -5.47
CA PHE A 162 10.77 -1.46 -5.20
C PHE A 162 11.33 -1.59 -3.78
N LEU A 163 10.46 -1.77 -2.79
CA LEU A 163 10.86 -2.03 -1.41
C LEU A 163 11.70 -3.31 -1.33
N LEU A 164 11.27 -4.39 -1.97
CA LEU A 164 12.01 -5.66 -1.97
C LEU A 164 13.38 -5.54 -2.65
N LEU A 165 13.48 -4.78 -3.74
CA LEU A 165 14.76 -4.48 -4.39
C LEU A 165 15.69 -3.70 -3.46
N LEU A 166 15.17 -2.70 -2.74
CA LEU A 166 15.93 -1.93 -1.76
C LEU A 166 16.34 -2.79 -0.56
N CYS A 167 15.45 -3.65 -0.07
CA CYS A 167 15.70 -4.63 0.99
C CYS A 167 16.80 -5.65 0.64
N ASN A 168 17.11 -5.80 -0.65
CA ASN A 168 18.14 -6.67 -1.16
C ASN A 168 19.43 -5.96 -1.59
N ASP A 169 19.46 -4.63 -1.53
CA ASP A 169 20.63 -3.85 -1.92
C ASP A 169 21.66 -3.80 -0.77
N ARG A 170 22.80 -4.48 -0.97
CA ARG A 170 23.91 -4.52 -0.01
C ARG A 170 24.61 -3.18 0.15
N ALA A 171 24.62 -2.33 -0.87
CA ALA A 171 25.25 -1.01 -0.77
C ALA A 171 24.46 -0.10 0.17
N VAL A 172 23.13 -0.24 0.17
CA VAL A 172 22.22 0.55 1.01
C VAL A 172 22.12 -0.04 2.43
N LEU A 173 21.77 -1.32 2.55
CA LEU A 173 21.41 -1.94 3.82
C LEU A 173 22.54 -2.74 4.48
N GLY A 174 23.65 -2.97 3.79
CA GLY A 174 24.81 -3.70 4.31
C GLY A 174 24.43 -5.01 5.03
N PRO A 175 24.61 -5.08 6.36
CA PRO A 175 24.34 -6.29 7.15
C PRO A 175 22.85 -6.56 7.41
N TRP A 176 21.95 -5.62 7.09
CA TRP A 176 20.49 -5.70 7.27
C TRP A 176 19.72 -6.23 6.05
N VAL A 177 20.44 -6.66 5.02
CA VAL A 177 19.84 -7.24 3.80
C VAL A 177 18.97 -8.45 4.12
N ASN A 178 17.89 -8.61 3.37
CA ASN A 178 16.94 -9.68 3.56
C ASN A 178 17.60 -11.07 3.53
N ARG A 179 17.19 -11.90 4.49
CA ARG A 179 17.54 -13.31 4.52
C ARG A 179 16.84 -14.04 3.36
N PRO A 180 17.38 -15.17 2.88
CA PRO A 180 16.80 -15.92 1.76
C PRO A 180 15.34 -16.33 2.00
N TRP A 181 14.98 -16.68 3.24
CA TRP A 181 13.59 -17.02 3.58
C TRP A 181 12.65 -15.80 3.54
N LEU A 182 13.11 -14.62 3.97
CA LEU A 182 12.34 -13.37 3.89
C LEU A 182 12.06 -13.01 2.43
N ASN A 183 13.05 -13.23 1.56
CA ASN A 183 12.86 -13.05 0.13
C ASN A 183 11.86 -14.05 -0.45
N ALA A 184 11.89 -15.32 -0.06
CA ALA A 184 10.89 -16.29 -0.49
C ALA A 184 9.47 -15.86 -0.10
N VAL A 185 9.26 -15.44 1.16
CA VAL A 185 7.98 -14.92 1.64
C VAL A 185 7.56 -13.67 0.88
N ALA A 186 8.48 -12.72 0.70
CA ALA A 186 8.19 -11.48 -0.03
C ALA A 186 7.85 -11.74 -1.51
N THR A 187 8.51 -12.71 -2.15
CA THR A 187 8.17 -13.14 -3.52
C THR A 187 6.75 -13.70 -3.58
N VAL A 188 6.35 -14.58 -2.64
CA VAL A 188 4.98 -15.10 -2.59
C VAL A 188 3.96 -13.96 -2.43
N ILE A 189 4.22 -13.02 -1.52
CA ILE A 189 3.33 -11.87 -1.30
C ILE A 189 3.22 -11.02 -2.56
N VAL A 190 4.34 -10.60 -3.15
CA VAL A 190 4.37 -9.77 -4.36
C VAL A 190 3.66 -10.46 -5.52
N SER A 191 3.94 -11.74 -5.75
CA SER A 191 3.34 -12.49 -6.86
C SER A 191 1.83 -12.67 -6.65
N THR A 192 1.38 -12.90 -5.41
CA THR A 192 -0.06 -12.92 -5.08
C THR A 192 -0.71 -11.57 -5.35
N LEU A 193 -0.09 -10.48 -4.89
CA LEU A 193 -0.59 -9.12 -5.13
C LEU A 193 -0.68 -8.78 -6.62
N LEU A 194 0.32 -9.21 -7.42
CA LEU A 194 0.31 -9.04 -8.87
C LEU A 194 -0.83 -9.80 -9.53
N VAL A 195 -1.09 -11.05 -9.13
CA VAL A 195 -2.21 -11.84 -9.65
C VAL A 195 -3.55 -11.21 -9.29
N LEU A 196 -3.75 -10.83 -8.03
CA LEU A 196 -4.99 -10.18 -7.60
C LEU A 196 -5.21 -8.85 -8.33
N SER A 197 -4.14 -8.08 -8.56
CA SER A 197 -4.25 -6.84 -9.33
C SER A 197 -4.55 -7.10 -10.81
N LEU A 198 -3.94 -8.12 -11.42
CA LEU A 198 -4.25 -8.51 -12.80
C LEU A 198 -5.70 -8.97 -12.95
N ILE A 199 -6.24 -9.69 -11.96
CA ILE A 199 -7.66 -10.06 -11.89
C ILE A 199 -8.53 -8.81 -11.86
N LEU A 200 -8.25 -7.88 -10.93
CA LEU A 200 -8.99 -6.63 -10.81
C LEU A 200 -8.97 -5.84 -12.12
N MET A 201 -7.81 -5.75 -12.74
CA MET A 201 -7.59 -5.02 -13.98
C MET A 201 -8.32 -5.64 -15.18
N THR A 202 -8.26 -6.96 -15.31
CA THR A 202 -8.93 -7.70 -16.39
C THR A 202 -10.44 -7.62 -16.25
N THR A 203 -10.98 -7.83 -15.06
CA THR A 203 -12.43 -7.73 -14.80
C THR A 203 -12.95 -6.30 -14.90
N THR A 204 -12.06 -5.34 -14.68
CA THR A 204 -12.36 -3.91 -14.85
C THR A 204 -12.58 -3.56 -16.31
N VAL A 205 -11.78 -4.11 -17.24
CA VAL A 205 -11.85 -3.83 -18.68
C VAL A 205 -12.76 -4.77 -19.44
N PHE A 206 -12.86 -6.01 -19.00
CA PHE A 206 -13.72 -7.03 -19.59
C PHE A 206 -14.69 -7.55 -18.52
N PRO A 207 -15.78 -6.82 -18.23
CA PRO A 207 -16.74 -7.20 -17.18
C PRO A 207 -17.42 -8.55 -17.41
N HIS A 208 -17.41 -9.05 -18.65
CA HIS A 208 -17.98 -10.33 -19.03
C HIS A 208 -17.05 -11.53 -18.75
N VAL A 209 -15.80 -11.28 -18.34
CA VAL A 209 -14.87 -12.36 -18.01
C VAL A 209 -15.23 -12.96 -16.66
N ASP A 210 -15.35 -14.29 -16.65
CA ASP A 210 -15.60 -15.05 -15.43
C ASP A 210 -14.41 -14.93 -14.46
N VAL A 211 -14.69 -14.37 -13.28
CA VAL A 211 -13.70 -14.14 -12.22
C VAL A 211 -13.16 -15.46 -11.67
N ALA A 212 -13.99 -16.50 -11.57
CA ALA A 212 -13.59 -17.81 -11.06
C ALA A 212 -12.63 -18.49 -12.03
N VAL A 213 -12.93 -18.45 -13.33
CA VAL A 213 -12.01 -18.97 -14.36
C VAL A 213 -10.68 -18.23 -14.32
N LEU A 214 -10.71 -16.90 -14.27
CA LEU A 214 -9.49 -16.09 -14.22
C LEU A 214 -8.66 -16.37 -12.97
N LEU A 215 -9.30 -16.53 -11.81
CA LEU A 215 -8.65 -16.89 -10.56
C LEU A 215 -7.99 -18.27 -10.64
N VAL A 216 -8.66 -19.27 -11.20
CA VAL A 216 -8.11 -20.62 -11.36
C VAL A 216 -6.92 -20.62 -12.32
N VAL A 217 -7.04 -19.93 -13.46
CA VAL A 217 -5.97 -19.87 -14.48
C VAL A 217 -4.74 -19.13 -13.94
N LEU A 218 -4.91 -17.90 -13.43
CA LEU A 218 -3.78 -17.12 -12.92
C LEU A 218 -3.24 -17.68 -11.61
N GLY A 219 -4.09 -18.24 -10.75
CA GLY A 219 -3.70 -18.89 -9.51
C GLY A 219 -2.89 -20.16 -9.75
N SER A 220 -3.31 -21.02 -10.68
CA SER A 220 -2.53 -22.21 -11.07
C SER A 220 -1.18 -21.83 -11.70
N ALA A 221 -1.16 -20.85 -12.61
CA ALA A 221 0.07 -20.32 -13.18
C ALA A 221 1.03 -19.76 -12.12
N LEU A 222 0.49 -19.07 -11.11
CA LEU A 222 1.25 -18.56 -9.97
C LEU A 222 1.88 -19.70 -9.15
N VAL A 223 1.10 -20.73 -8.80
CA VAL A 223 1.59 -21.88 -8.04
C VAL A 223 2.71 -22.59 -8.79
N VAL A 224 2.54 -22.83 -10.09
CA VAL A 224 3.57 -23.44 -10.94
C VAL A 224 4.81 -22.55 -11.01
N GLY A 225 4.64 -21.25 -11.24
CA GLY A 225 5.74 -20.28 -11.29
C GLY A 225 6.54 -20.21 -10.00
N LEU A 226 5.86 -20.18 -8.85
CA LEU A 226 6.49 -20.20 -7.53
C LEU A 226 7.21 -21.52 -7.25
N ALA A 227 6.65 -22.65 -7.67
CA ALA A 227 7.31 -23.96 -7.55
C ALA A 227 8.60 -24.03 -8.37
N VAL A 228 8.56 -23.60 -9.63
CA VAL A 228 9.74 -23.53 -10.52
C VAL A 228 10.79 -22.58 -9.94
N ALA A 229 10.38 -21.38 -9.53
CA ALA A 229 11.28 -20.41 -8.90
C ALA A 229 11.90 -20.96 -7.61
N GLY A 230 11.13 -21.66 -6.78
CA GLY A 230 11.60 -22.31 -5.56
C GLY A 230 12.66 -23.38 -5.83
N VAL A 231 12.45 -24.23 -6.85
CA VAL A 231 13.44 -25.24 -7.28
C VAL A 231 14.72 -24.59 -7.79
N LEU A 232 14.61 -23.58 -8.65
CA LEU A 232 15.77 -22.84 -9.18
C LEU A 232 16.54 -22.12 -8.08
N TYR A 233 15.81 -21.51 -7.14
CA TYR A 233 16.40 -20.79 -6.01
C TYR A 233 17.09 -21.75 -5.03
N GLY A 234 16.47 -22.89 -4.73
CA GLY A 234 17.06 -23.94 -3.89
C GLY A 234 18.34 -24.50 -4.48
N ARG A 235 18.39 -24.70 -5.81
CA ARG A 235 19.62 -25.08 -6.52
C ARG A 235 20.70 -24.01 -6.37
N ALA A 236 20.37 -22.74 -6.62
CA ALA A 236 21.32 -21.64 -6.53
C ALA A 236 21.82 -21.35 -5.09
N LEU A 237 21.03 -21.68 -4.08
CA LEU A 237 21.41 -21.54 -2.66
C LEU A 237 22.38 -22.62 -2.20
N ARG A 238 22.29 -23.83 -2.76
CA ARG A 238 23.18 -24.96 -2.41
C ARG A 238 24.66 -24.61 -2.66
N ASP A 239 24.90 -23.72 -3.62
CA ASP A 239 26.24 -23.33 -4.06
C ASP A 239 26.73 -22.03 -3.39
N ARG A 240 25.95 -21.42 -2.48
CA ARG A 240 26.29 -20.12 -1.87
C ARG A 240 26.59 -20.23 -0.38
N PRO A 241 27.83 -19.95 0.07
CA PRO A 241 28.10 -19.81 1.49
C PRO A 241 27.35 -18.60 2.06
N LEU A 242 26.66 -18.79 3.19
CA LEU A 242 26.01 -17.70 3.92
C LEU A 242 27.12 -16.77 4.46
N PRO A 243 27.10 -15.46 4.14
CA PRO A 243 28.06 -14.53 4.70
C PRO A 243 27.90 -14.48 6.23
N ALA A 244 28.97 -14.76 6.98
CA ALA A 244 29.00 -14.54 8.41
C ALA A 244 28.97 -13.03 8.68
N VAL A 245 27.83 -12.52 9.14
CA VAL A 245 27.67 -11.11 9.53
C VAL A 245 27.74 -11.02 11.04
N HIS A 246 28.82 -10.43 11.56
CA HIS A 246 28.97 -10.17 12.99
C HIS A 246 27.85 -9.25 13.50
N ALA A 247 27.20 -9.63 14.60
CA ALA A 247 26.05 -8.92 15.16
C ALA A 247 26.38 -7.45 15.55
N GLU A 248 27.60 -7.17 16.01
CA GLU A 248 28.06 -5.83 16.39
C GLU A 248 28.07 -4.82 15.22
N ARG A 249 28.29 -5.29 13.98
CA ARG A 249 28.21 -4.44 12.78
C ARG A 249 26.77 -4.06 12.41
N ARG A 250 25.76 -4.80 12.89
CA ARG A 250 24.34 -4.52 12.56
C ARG A 250 23.81 -3.31 13.33
N GLU A 251 24.05 -3.26 14.63
CA GLU A 251 23.49 -2.22 15.50
C GLU A 251 24.09 -0.83 15.23
N THR A 252 25.28 -0.78 14.64
CA THR A 252 26.03 0.43 14.33
C THR A 252 26.00 0.80 12.85
N TRP A 253 25.39 -0.01 11.97
CA TRP A 253 25.35 0.25 10.54
C TRP A 253 24.56 1.52 10.22
N MET A 254 25.19 2.45 9.50
CA MET A 254 24.51 3.60 8.89
C MET A 254 24.69 3.54 7.39
N MET A 255 23.63 3.87 6.65
CA MET A 255 23.67 3.97 5.19
C MET A 255 24.76 4.98 4.78
N PRO A 256 25.70 4.61 3.89
CA PRO A 256 26.66 5.56 3.35
C PRO A 256 25.96 6.73 2.65
N PRO A 257 26.57 7.93 2.63
CA PRO A 257 26.08 9.07 1.85
C PRO A 257 25.73 8.63 0.41
N SER A 258 24.59 9.11 -0.11
CA SER A 258 24.07 8.68 -1.43
C SER A 258 25.02 8.91 -2.60
N VAL A 259 25.94 9.87 -2.46
CA VAL A 259 26.99 10.18 -3.45
C VAL A 259 28.05 9.07 -3.55
N LEU A 260 28.23 8.29 -2.48
CA LEU A 260 29.18 7.18 -2.40
C LEU A 260 28.55 5.83 -2.78
N LEU A 261 27.25 5.82 -3.11
CA LEU A 261 26.55 4.61 -3.51
C LEU A 261 26.69 4.42 -5.02
N ASP A 262 27.41 3.37 -5.39
CA ASP A 262 27.46 2.93 -6.78
C ASP A 262 26.08 2.50 -7.27
N ARG A 263 25.80 2.77 -8.55
CA ARG A 263 24.57 2.28 -9.17
C ARG A 263 24.57 0.75 -9.12
N PRO A 264 23.53 0.12 -8.54
CA PRO A 264 23.47 -1.33 -8.49
C PRO A 264 23.49 -1.91 -9.91
N PRO A 265 24.29 -2.97 -10.17
CA PRO A 265 24.56 -3.43 -11.53
C PRO A 265 23.29 -3.82 -12.28
N ALA A 266 23.23 -3.45 -13.55
CA ALA A 266 22.11 -3.79 -14.42
C ALA A 266 22.14 -5.29 -14.73
N SER A 267 21.29 -6.07 -14.06
CA SER A 267 21.03 -7.46 -14.45
C SER A 267 19.86 -7.50 -15.43
N ARG A 268 19.94 -8.37 -16.45
CA ARG A 268 18.85 -8.53 -17.44
C ARG A 268 17.51 -8.80 -16.76
N ALA A 269 17.51 -9.64 -15.72
CA ALA A 269 16.32 -9.91 -14.92
C ALA A 269 15.75 -8.65 -14.27
N ARG A 270 16.58 -7.81 -13.63
CA ARG A 270 16.13 -6.57 -13.01
C ARG A 270 15.57 -5.58 -14.02
N THR A 271 16.24 -5.40 -15.15
CA THR A 271 15.76 -4.51 -16.22
C THR A 271 14.40 -4.97 -16.74
N VAL A 272 14.24 -6.27 -17.01
CA VAL A 272 12.96 -6.86 -17.44
C VAL A 272 11.87 -6.66 -16.37
N THR A 273 12.17 -6.92 -15.09
CA THR A 273 11.22 -6.70 -14.00
C THR A 273 10.80 -5.23 -13.91
N LEU A 274 11.73 -4.29 -14.03
CA LEU A 274 11.42 -2.86 -13.96
C LEU A 274 10.55 -2.39 -15.14
N TYR A 275 10.85 -2.83 -16.36
CA TYR A 275 10.01 -2.54 -17.52
C TYR A 275 8.62 -3.18 -17.39
N ALA A 276 8.54 -4.43 -16.95
CA ALA A 276 7.27 -5.10 -16.72
C ALA A 276 6.41 -4.35 -15.68
N MET A 277 7.02 -3.87 -14.59
CA MET A 277 6.33 -3.04 -13.58
C MET A 277 5.87 -1.70 -14.16
N TYR A 278 6.68 -1.06 -14.99
CA TYR A 278 6.31 0.19 -15.64
C TYR A 278 5.11 0.00 -16.57
N VAL A 279 5.13 -1.03 -17.43
CA VAL A 279 4.01 -1.36 -18.32
C VAL A 279 2.75 -1.68 -17.53
N TYR A 280 2.87 -2.52 -16.49
CA TYR A 280 1.76 -2.85 -15.59
C TYR A 280 1.14 -1.59 -14.95
N LEU A 281 1.98 -0.69 -14.42
CA LEU A 281 1.51 0.55 -13.79
C LEU A 281 0.83 1.48 -14.80
N ALA A 282 1.46 1.70 -15.95
CA ALA A 282 0.92 2.56 -16.99
C ALA A 282 -0.44 2.05 -17.47
N MET A 283 -0.53 0.74 -17.73
CA MET A 283 -1.76 0.10 -18.17
C MET A 283 -2.82 0.14 -17.06
N GLY A 284 -2.47 -0.10 -15.80
CA GLY A 284 -3.39 -0.06 -14.66
C GLY A 284 -3.98 1.34 -14.42
N VAL A 285 -3.14 2.38 -14.47
CA VAL A 285 -3.59 3.78 -14.35
C VAL A 285 -4.47 4.18 -15.54
N LEU A 286 -4.07 3.82 -16.76
CA LEU A 286 -4.85 4.09 -17.97
C LEU A 286 -6.25 3.45 -17.88
N MET A 287 -6.32 2.18 -17.45
CA MET A 287 -7.59 1.47 -17.32
C MET A 287 -8.52 2.09 -16.28
N LEU A 288 -7.97 2.53 -15.13
CA LEU A 288 -8.76 3.23 -14.13
C LEU A 288 -9.27 4.58 -14.64
N LEU A 289 -8.46 5.32 -15.39
CA LEU A 289 -8.89 6.57 -16.03
C LEU A 289 -10.01 6.33 -17.03
N VAL A 290 -9.88 5.33 -17.91
CA VAL A 290 -10.92 4.97 -18.88
C VAL A 290 -12.21 4.61 -18.15
N LYS A 291 -12.15 3.78 -17.11
CA LYS A 291 -13.35 3.37 -16.37
C LYS A 291 -13.98 4.53 -15.61
N ALA A 292 -13.18 5.41 -15.02
CA ALA A 292 -13.68 6.63 -14.38
C ALA A 292 -14.40 7.55 -15.38
N LEU A 293 -13.87 7.70 -16.59
CA LEU A 293 -14.51 8.46 -17.67
C LEU A 293 -15.81 7.79 -18.14
N GLN A 294 -15.81 6.47 -18.36
CA GLN A 294 -17.01 5.72 -18.76
C GLN A 294 -18.14 5.85 -17.72
N LEU A 295 -17.81 5.71 -16.43
CA LEU A 295 -18.75 5.88 -15.32
C LEU A 295 -19.21 7.33 -15.16
N GLY A 296 -18.37 8.31 -15.51
CA GLY A 296 -18.71 9.73 -15.49
C GLY A 296 -19.60 10.16 -16.66
N LEU A 297 -19.47 9.53 -17.82
CA LEU A 297 -20.23 9.82 -19.04
C LEU A 297 -21.58 9.09 -19.12
N HIS A 298 -21.76 7.98 -18.40
CA HIS A 298 -23.04 7.24 -18.28
C HIS A 298 -23.88 7.66 -17.06
N LYS A 299 -23.74 8.91 -16.61
CA LYS A 299 -24.61 9.53 -15.61
C LYS A 299 -25.70 10.35 -16.25
#